data_AF-A0A800M3T0-F1
#
_entry.id   AF-A0A800M3T0-F1
#
_cell.length_a   1.000
_cell.length_b   1.000
_cell.length_c   1.000
_cell.angle_alpha   90.00
_cell.angle_beta   90.00
_cell.angle_gamma   90.00
#
_symmetry.space_group_name_H-M   'P 1'
#
loop_
_entity.id
_entity.type
_entity.pdbx_description
1 polymer ?
#
loop_
_entity_poly.entity_id
_entity_poly.type
_entity_poly.pdbx_seq_one_letter_code
_entity_poly.pdbx_strand_id
1 'polypeptide(L)'
;MPRLALLLALVGFAFPAAAQSDYGSVYSRFALGQRFESGTSQSDAMGGAGLAIRSGFYTGADNPALSADLSLATFSASGLVRGVEATDATDSTSVSTAGGLGSLQLALPLYTGKLGLALSYQPYTRVDYRAAREGTVELDGGTEQAYRSNLEGNGGLQQISLGLGGKISESLTVGASADALVGTVEYLKRTEFPDALSSFTEVREAESTRLYGFTGTVGATFSLLDLAREGDGLTLAGAVTLPTTLHGSRAFTLGSSLDRDTLATQEDGTATLPLTARA
;
A
#
# COMPACT_ATOMS: atom_id res chain seq x y z
N MET A 1 33.85 20.87 19.07
CA MET A 1 33.30 19.71 19.83
C MET A 1 31.79 19.76 20.14
N PRO A 2 31.03 20.89 20.07
CA PRO A 2 29.60 20.84 20.45
C PRO A 2 28.65 20.32 19.35
N ARG A 3 29.07 20.28 18.08
CA ARG A 3 28.23 19.83 16.96
C ARG A 3 28.01 18.31 16.92
N LEU A 4 28.97 17.54 17.45
CA LEU A 4 28.90 16.07 17.47
C LEU A 4 28.02 15.56 18.61
N ALA A 5 27.96 16.30 19.72
CA ALA A 5 27.07 16.01 20.85
C ALA A 5 25.59 16.25 20.52
N LEU A 6 25.28 17.24 19.66
CA LEU A 6 23.90 17.50 19.22
C LEU A 6 23.38 16.42 18.26
N LEU A 7 24.26 15.88 17.41
CA LEU A 7 23.95 14.73 16.54
C LEU A 7 23.76 13.44 17.35
N LEU A 8 24.54 13.21 18.42
CA LEU A 8 24.32 12.08 19.32
C LEU A 8 23.07 12.24 20.19
N ALA A 9 22.71 13.46 20.59
CA ALA A 9 21.49 13.72 21.35
C ALA A 9 20.21 13.45 20.54
N LEU A 10 20.26 13.63 19.21
CA LEU A 10 19.14 13.30 18.32
C LEU A 10 18.96 11.78 18.14
N VAL A 11 20.03 10.99 18.30
CA VAL A 11 19.99 9.51 18.27
C VAL A 11 19.49 8.91 19.59
N GLY A 12 19.46 9.70 20.67
CA GLY A 12 19.05 9.27 22.01
C GLY A 12 17.54 9.27 22.28
N PHE A 13 16.70 9.74 21.35
CA PHE A 13 15.24 9.61 21.46
C PHE A 13 14.83 8.17 21.09
N ALA A 14 15.18 7.23 21.96
CA ALA A 14 14.55 5.93 21.98
C ALA A 14 13.11 6.13 22.44
N PHE A 15 12.20 6.38 21.49
CA PHE A 15 10.78 6.17 21.74
C PHE A 15 10.63 4.75 22.27
N PRO A 16 9.87 4.52 23.36
CA PRO A 16 9.50 3.16 23.70
C PRO A 16 8.82 2.60 22.45
N ALA A 17 9.43 1.58 21.84
CA ALA A 17 8.81 0.78 20.81
C ALA A 17 7.67 0.02 21.46
N ALA A 18 6.58 0.73 21.77
CA ALA A 18 5.29 0.10 21.98
C ALA A 18 5.08 -0.74 20.73
N ALA A 19 4.92 -2.06 20.93
CA ALA A 19 4.72 -3.02 19.87
C ALA A 19 3.82 -2.39 18.80
N GLN A 20 4.37 -2.17 17.61
CA GLN A 20 3.57 -1.70 16.48
C GLN A 20 2.52 -2.79 16.28
N SER A 21 1.29 -2.51 16.71
CA SER A 21 0.16 -3.36 16.43
C SER A 21 -0.08 -3.22 14.94
N ASP A 22 0.63 -4.03 14.15
CA ASP A 22 0.66 -4.02 12.68
C ASP A 22 -0.66 -4.54 12.11
N TYR A 23 -1.74 -3.93 12.55
CA TYR A 23 -3.10 -4.22 12.21
C TYR A 23 -3.68 -2.92 11.70
N GLY A 24 -4.20 -2.96 10.49
CA GLY A 24 -4.87 -1.82 9.87
C GLY A 24 -6.37 -2.03 9.88
N SER A 25 -6.98 -1.79 8.74
CA SER A 25 -8.42 -1.74 8.64
C SER A 25 -9.03 -3.12 8.43
N VAL A 26 -10.14 -3.41 9.13
CA VAL A 26 -10.97 -4.61 8.89
C VAL A 26 -11.48 -4.67 7.43
N TYR A 27 -11.58 -3.52 6.75
CA TYR A 27 -11.96 -3.45 5.33
C TYR A 27 -10.90 -4.02 4.38
N SER A 28 -9.64 -4.11 4.82
CA SER A 28 -8.56 -4.72 4.04
C SER A 28 -8.72 -6.24 3.86
N ARG A 29 -9.69 -6.85 4.56
CA ARG A 29 -10.05 -8.26 4.39
C ARG A 29 -10.55 -8.60 2.97
N PHE A 30 -11.17 -7.65 2.28
CA PHE A 30 -11.87 -7.93 1.02
C PHE A 30 -10.97 -7.76 -0.20
N ALA A 31 -11.18 -8.60 -1.22
CA ALA A 31 -10.47 -8.59 -2.50
C ALA A 31 -8.94 -8.62 -2.36
N LEU A 32 -8.22 -7.68 -2.97
CA LEU A 32 -6.76 -7.56 -2.93
C LEU A 32 -6.25 -6.69 -1.77
N GLY A 33 -7.13 -6.35 -0.82
CA GLY A 33 -6.87 -5.41 0.25
C GLY A 33 -7.31 -3.99 -0.04
N GLN A 34 -6.97 -3.10 0.89
CA GLN A 34 -7.22 -1.67 0.73
C GLN A 34 -6.14 -1.10 -0.21
N ARG A 35 -6.57 -0.27 -1.17
CA ARG A 35 -5.62 0.47 -2.01
C ARG A 35 -4.84 1.44 -1.14
N PHE A 36 -3.52 1.41 -1.27
CA PHE A 36 -2.65 2.31 -0.56
C PHE A 36 -2.44 3.55 -1.42
N GLU A 37 -3.03 4.67 -0.99
CA GLU A 37 -2.75 5.97 -1.58
C GLU A 37 -1.43 6.49 -0.98
N SER A 38 -0.31 5.92 -1.39
CA SER A 38 1.01 6.48 -1.06
C SER A 38 1.34 7.57 -2.05
N GLY A 39 1.35 8.81 -1.57
CA GLY A 39 2.10 9.89 -2.19
C GLY A 39 3.47 10.05 -1.53
N THR A 40 4.13 11.17 -1.84
CA THR A 40 5.20 11.67 -0.97
C THR A 40 4.57 12.32 0.27
N SER A 41 5.34 12.42 1.36
CA SER A 41 4.88 13.14 2.54
C SER A 41 4.43 14.57 2.24
N GLN A 42 5.00 15.20 1.20
CA GLN A 42 4.58 16.52 0.72
C GLN A 42 3.19 16.50 0.06
N SER A 43 2.88 15.53 -0.81
CA SER A 43 1.54 15.43 -1.40
C SER A 43 0.51 15.06 -0.36
N ASP A 44 0.85 14.16 0.58
CA ASP A 44 -0.07 13.71 1.63
C ASP A 44 -0.42 14.88 2.58
N ALA A 45 0.56 15.73 2.90
CA ALA A 45 0.33 16.95 3.67
C ALA A 45 -0.58 17.97 2.96
N MET A 46 -0.70 17.87 1.63
CA MET A 46 -1.63 18.68 0.82
C MET A 46 -2.94 17.94 0.53
N GLY A 47 -3.27 16.90 1.30
CA GLY A 47 -4.50 16.13 1.11
C GLY A 47 -4.45 15.21 -0.10
N GLY A 48 -3.26 14.75 -0.50
CA GLY A 48 -3.07 13.86 -1.66
C GLY A 48 -2.89 14.60 -2.99
N ALA A 49 -2.82 15.94 -2.99
CA ALA A 49 -2.66 16.75 -4.19
C ALA A 49 -1.20 16.75 -4.71
N GLY A 50 -0.73 15.61 -5.24
CA GLY A 50 0.64 15.42 -5.74
C GLY A 50 0.84 15.58 -7.26
N LEU A 51 -0.24 15.48 -8.05
CA LEU A 51 -0.18 15.26 -9.49
C LEU A 51 0.40 16.42 -10.31
N ALA A 52 0.25 17.66 -9.82
CA ALA A 52 0.61 18.90 -10.51
C ALA A 52 1.70 19.71 -9.77
N ILE A 53 2.43 19.08 -8.84
CA ILE A 53 3.48 19.79 -8.09
C ILE A 53 4.68 20.03 -8.99
N ARG A 54 4.83 21.27 -9.44
CA ARG A 54 5.96 21.71 -10.21
C ARG A 54 7.08 22.20 -9.30
N SER A 55 8.08 21.35 -9.07
CA SER A 55 9.25 21.69 -8.25
C SER A 55 10.48 20.95 -8.74
N GLY A 56 11.64 21.62 -8.72
CA GLY A 56 12.91 21.04 -9.15
C GLY A 56 13.46 19.91 -8.26
N PHE A 57 12.79 19.64 -7.15
CA PHE A 57 13.14 18.62 -6.16
C PHE A 57 11.97 17.70 -5.79
N TYR A 58 10.82 17.85 -6.46
CA TYR A 58 9.68 16.99 -6.20
C TYR A 58 9.83 15.69 -6.98
N THR A 59 9.68 14.58 -6.28
CA THR A 59 9.69 13.24 -6.86
C THR A 59 8.28 12.71 -6.66
N GLY A 60 7.47 12.79 -7.72
CA GLY A 60 6.09 12.31 -7.71
C GLY A 60 5.97 11.07 -8.58
N ALA A 61 5.76 9.91 -7.96
CA ALA A 61 5.51 8.66 -8.68
C ALA A 61 4.13 8.63 -9.35
N ASP A 62 3.17 9.44 -8.89
CA ASP A 62 1.80 9.48 -9.42
C ASP A 62 1.71 10.06 -10.84
N ASN A 63 2.71 10.85 -11.26
CA ASN A 63 2.75 11.44 -12.58
C ASN A 63 4.18 11.43 -13.16
N PRO A 64 4.49 10.55 -14.13
CA PRO A 64 5.83 10.42 -14.69
C PRO A 64 6.32 11.70 -15.40
N ALA A 65 5.41 12.59 -15.82
CA ALA A 65 5.77 13.86 -16.46
C ALA A 65 6.54 14.80 -15.52
N LEU A 66 6.30 14.72 -14.21
CA LEU A 66 6.95 15.58 -13.21
C LEU A 66 8.48 15.39 -13.16
N SER A 67 8.98 14.25 -13.61
CA SER A 67 10.41 13.99 -13.64
C SER A 67 11.17 14.92 -14.60
N ALA A 68 10.52 15.50 -15.62
CA ALA A 68 11.20 16.43 -16.55
C ALA A 68 11.54 17.79 -15.93
N ASP A 69 10.82 18.22 -14.88
CA ASP A 69 11.04 19.50 -14.21
C ASP A 69 12.15 19.45 -13.14
N LEU A 70 12.78 18.28 -12.94
CA LEU A 70 13.89 18.10 -11.99
C LEU A 70 15.11 18.94 -12.41
N SER A 71 15.66 19.66 -11.44
CA SER A 71 16.92 20.39 -11.61
C SER A 71 18.12 19.59 -11.12
N LEU A 72 17.92 18.75 -10.11
CA LEU A 72 18.97 17.99 -9.43
C LEU A 72 18.53 16.54 -9.18
N ALA A 73 19.52 15.64 -9.12
CA ALA A 73 19.29 14.25 -8.72
C ALA A 73 18.71 14.24 -7.30
N THR A 74 17.52 13.69 -7.15
CA THR A 74 16.75 13.74 -5.91
C THR A 74 16.40 12.33 -5.46
N PHE A 75 16.68 12.04 -4.20
CA PHE A 75 16.27 10.82 -3.53
C PHE A 75 15.29 11.17 -2.41
N SER A 76 14.16 10.50 -2.36
CA SER A 76 13.15 10.66 -1.32
C SER A 76 12.77 9.31 -0.71
N ALA A 77 12.54 9.31 0.59
CA ALA A 77 12.07 8.16 1.34
C ALA A 77 11.00 8.64 2.32
N SER A 78 9.85 7.99 2.33
CA SER A 78 8.76 8.29 3.25
C SER A 78 8.40 7.06 4.09
N GLY A 79 8.02 7.31 5.34
CA GLY A 79 7.40 6.34 6.23
C GLY A 79 6.01 6.83 6.61
N LEU A 80 5.09 5.90 6.84
CA LEU A 80 3.72 6.18 7.28
C LEU A 80 3.48 5.51 8.62
N VAL A 81 2.76 6.22 9.50
CA VAL A 81 2.07 5.62 10.64
C VAL A 81 0.59 5.97 10.52
N ARG A 82 -0.27 4.96 10.60
CA ARG A 82 -1.71 5.07 10.47
C ARG A 82 -2.39 4.47 11.69
N GLY A 83 -3.14 5.29 12.42
CA GLY A 83 -4.09 4.84 13.43
C GLY A 83 -5.47 4.63 12.80
N VAL A 84 -6.10 3.50 13.10
CA VAL A 84 -7.49 3.19 12.73
C VAL A 84 -8.26 2.92 14.01
N GLU A 85 -9.34 3.67 14.20
CA GLU A 85 -10.33 3.44 15.25
C GLU A 85 -11.58 2.85 14.60
N ALA A 86 -12.05 1.72 15.11
CA ALA A 86 -13.25 1.05 14.64
C ALA A 86 -14.16 0.73 15.82
N THR A 87 -15.42 1.10 15.70
CA THR A 87 -16.46 0.81 16.69
C THR A 87 -17.47 -0.16 16.08
N ASP A 88 -17.81 -1.22 16.81
CA ASP A 88 -18.82 -2.17 16.40
C ASP A 88 -20.25 -1.79 16.83
N ALA A 89 -21.24 -2.60 16.45
CA ALA A 89 -22.65 -2.37 16.78
C ALA A 89 -22.98 -2.55 18.28
N THR A 90 -22.02 -3.03 19.08
CA THR A 90 -22.13 -3.19 20.54
C THR A 90 -21.37 -2.11 21.31
N ASP A 91 -21.01 -1.01 20.65
CA ASP A 91 -20.22 0.11 21.18
C ASP A 91 -18.82 -0.29 21.68
N SER A 92 -18.26 -1.40 21.18
CA SER A 92 -16.88 -1.79 21.45
C SER A 92 -15.95 -1.10 20.47
N THR A 93 -15.00 -0.32 20.99
CA THR A 93 -14.00 0.40 20.19
C THR A 93 -12.66 -0.34 20.19
N SER A 94 -12.12 -0.57 19.00
CA SER A 94 -10.78 -1.09 18.77
C SER A 94 -9.91 -0.01 18.12
N VAL A 95 -8.71 0.19 18.67
CA VAL A 95 -7.69 1.10 18.11
C VAL A 95 -6.52 0.25 17.63
N SER A 96 -6.17 0.39 16.36
CA SER A 96 -5.03 -0.30 15.74
C SER A 96 -4.10 0.71 15.10
N THR A 97 -2.78 0.54 15.27
CA THR A 97 -1.77 1.50 14.77
C THR A 97 -0.74 0.78 13.93
N ALA A 98 -0.89 0.87 12.62
CA ALA A 98 0.03 0.26 11.66
C ALA A 98 1.14 1.25 11.27
N GLY A 99 2.39 0.79 11.29
CA GLY A 99 3.55 1.51 10.78
C GLY A 99 4.05 0.85 9.51
N GLY A 100 4.65 1.61 8.59
CA GLY A 100 5.27 1.00 7.42
C GLY A 100 6.05 1.95 6.55
N LEU A 101 6.76 1.37 5.58
CA LEU A 101 7.39 2.13 4.51
C LEU A 101 6.31 2.74 3.61
N GLY A 102 6.43 4.04 3.33
CA GLY A 102 5.51 4.79 2.48
C GLY A 102 5.94 4.73 1.03
N SER A 103 7.11 5.27 0.69
CA SER A 103 7.66 5.21 -0.66
C SER A 103 9.17 5.41 -0.65
N LEU A 104 9.87 4.86 -1.64
CA LEU A 104 11.27 5.16 -1.95
C LEU A 104 11.31 5.63 -3.40
N GLN A 105 11.87 6.80 -3.65
CA GLN A 105 11.92 7.36 -4.99
C GLN A 105 13.30 7.93 -5.28
N LEU A 106 13.80 7.64 -6.47
CA LEU A 106 15.04 8.16 -7.00
C LEU A 106 14.74 8.78 -8.35
N ALA A 107 14.98 10.07 -8.49
CA ALA A 107 14.77 10.76 -9.75
C ALA A 107 16.03 11.49 -10.20
N LEU A 108 16.33 11.34 -11.48
CA LEU A 108 17.57 11.78 -12.11
C LEU A 108 17.24 12.69 -13.30
N PRO A 109 17.69 13.96 -13.30
CA PRO A 109 17.60 14.80 -14.47
C PRO A 109 18.67 14.35 -15.48
N LEU A 110 18.24 13.65 -16.54
CA LEU A 110 19.15 13.25 -17.63
C LEU A 110 19.52 14.47 -18.49
N TYR A 111 18.57 15.38 -18.67
CA TYR A 111 18.80 16.71 -19.21
C TYR A 111 18.01 17.72 -18.39
N THR A 112 18.71 18.55 -17.62
CA THR A 112 18.11 19.53 -16.70
C THR A 112 17.02 20.35 -17.38
N GLY A 113 15.79 20.27 -16.84
CA GLY A 113 14.63 21.00 -17.34
C GLY A 113 14.08 20.56 -18.70
N LYS A 114 14.52 19.41 -19.25
CA LYS A 114 13.90 18.81 -20.44
C LYS A 114 13.62 17.32 -20.34
N LEU A 115 14.47 16.54 -19.68
CA LEU A 115 14.33 15.09 -19.64
C LEU A 115 14.74 14.54 -18.28
N GLY A 116 13.84 13.76 -17.67
CA GLY A 116 14.05 13.14 -16.37
C GLY A 116 13.71 11.66 -16.38
N LEU A 117 14.38 10.94 -15.50
CA LEU A 117 14.11 9.55 -15.19
C LEU A 117 13.67 9.47 -13.72
N ALA A 118 12.65 8.67 -13.41
CA ALA A 118 12.20 8.42 -12.06
C ALA A 118 12.06 6.92 -11.82
N LEU A 119 12.62 6.44 -10.73
CA LEU A 119 12.44 5.09 -10.21
C LEU A 119 11.71 5.23 -8.87
N SER A 120 10.61 4.51 -8.70
CA SER A 120 9.87 4.50 -7.43
C SER A 120 9.54 3.10 -6.99
N TYR A 121 9.53 2.91 -5.68
CA TYR A 121 9.04 1.73 -5.00
C TYR A 121 8.02 2.17 -3.95
N GLN A 122 6.80 1.66 -4.04
CA GLN A 122 5.74 1.98 -3.10
C GLN A 122 4.74 0.82 -2.95
N PRO A 123 4.10 0.64 -1.79
CA PRO A 123 3.01 -0.29 -1.64
C PRO A 123 1.80 0.19 -2.45
N TYR A 124 1.18 -0.74 -3.19
CA TYR A 124 0.00 -0.50 -4.02
C TYR A 124 -1.29 -0.92 -3.32
N THR A 125 -1.29 -2.10 -2.70
CA THR A 125 -2.35 -2.53 -1.80
C THR A 125 -1.76 -3.03 -0.49
N ARG A 126 -2.57 -2.98 0.57
CA ARG A 126 -2.23 -3.53 1.87
C ARG A 126 -3.38 -4.37 2.39
N VAL A 127 -3.05 -5.56 2.88
CA VAL A 127 -3.94 -6.43 3.65
C VAL A 127 -3.35 -6.49 5.04
N ASP A 128 -4.02 -5.85 5.98
CA ASP A 128 -3.57 -5.72 7.37
C ASP A 128 -4.81 -5.71 8.27
N TYR A 129 -5.29 -6.88 8.69
CA TYR A 129 -6.45 -6.95 9.58
C TYR A 129 -6.35 -8.08 10.60
N ARG A 130 -7.00 -7.85 11.73
CA ARG A 130 -7.26 -8.86 12.75
C ARG A 130 -8.68 -8.70 13.26
N ALA A 131 -9.46 -9.76 13.21
CA ALA A 131 -10.84 -9.77 13.68
C ALA A 131 -11.13 -11.09 14.39
N ALA A 132 -11.81 -11.02 15.53
CA ALA A 132 -12.38 -12.20 16.16
C ALA A 132 -13.89 -12.22 15.89
N ARG A 133 -14.43 -13.39 15.59
CA ARG A 133 -15.88 -13.63 15.54
C ARG A 133 -16.22 -14.71 16.54
N GLU A 134 -17.20 -14.44 17.39
CA GLU A 134 -17.75 -15.41 18.33
C GLU A 134 -19.15 -15.81 17.88
N GLY A 135 -19.53 -17.05 18.15
CA GLY A 135 -20.84 -17.56 17.84
C GLY A 135 -21.10 -18.90 18.51
N THR A 136 -22.32 -19.40 18.35
CA THR A 136 -22.73 -20.72 18.80
C THR A 136 -23.14 -21.57 17.59
N VAL A 137 -22.78 -22.84 17.62
CA VAL A 137 -23.26 -23.86 16.68
C VAL A 137 -24.17 -24.80 17.45
N GLU A 138 -25.37 -25.03 16.93
CA GLU A 138 -26.30 -26.01 17.48
C GLU A 138 -25.87 -27.42 17.03
N LEU A 139 -25.68 -28.32 18.00
CA LEU A 139 -25.34 -29.71 17.79
C LEU A 139 -26.58 -30.60 17.83
N ASP A 140 -26.48 -31.78 17.19
CA ASP A 140 -27.52 -32.81 17.29
C ASP A 140 -27.83 -33.11 18.76
N GLY A 141 -29.09 -32.90 19.15
CA GLY A 141 -29.55 -33.02 20.55
C GLY A 141 -29.79 -31.68 21.26
N GLY A 142 -29.73 -30.54 20.57
CA GLY A 142 -30.10 -29.23 21.11
C GLY A 142 -29.05 -28.63 22.06
N THR A 143 -27.81 -29.12 22.00
CA THR A 143 -26.68 -28.57 22.76
C THR A 143 -26.00 -27.50 21.92
N GLU A 144 -25.84 -26.30 22.47
CA GLU A 144 -25.08 -25.23 21.81
C GLU A 144 -23.60 -25.33 22.15
N GLN A 145 -22.74 -25.24 21.13
CA GLN A 145 -21.29 -25.17 21.29
C GLN A 145 -20.78 -23.79 20.87
N ALA A 146 -20.17 -23.08 21.81
CA ALA A 146 -19.50 -21.82 21.51
C ALA A 146 -18.23 -22.06 20.68
N TYR A 147 -18.01 -21.20 19.68
CA TYR A 147 -16.78 -21.14 18.90
C TYR A 147 -16.27 -19.70 18.81
N ARG A 148 -14.95 -19.55 18.71
CA ARG A 148 -14.28 -18.29 18.40
C ARG A 148 -13.42 -18.48 17.15
N SER A 149 -13.67 -17.66 16.14
CA SER A 149 -12.91 -17.64 14.88
C SER A 149 -12.05 -16.38 14.84
N ASN A 150 -10.74 -16.56 15.03
CA ASN A 150 -9.74 -15.52 14.85
C ASN A 150 -9.34 -15.47 13.37
N LEU A 151 -9.44 -14.29 12.77
CA LEU A 151 -9.24 -14.03 11.36
C LEU A 151 -8.12 -13.00 11.24
N GLU A 152 -7.05 -13.38 10.57
CA GLU A 152 -5.86 -12.57 10.39
C GLU A 152 -5.52 -12.50 8.91
N GLY A 153 -5.13 -11.32 8.43
CA GLY A 153 -4.64 -11.14 7.07
C GLY A 153 -3.45 -10.20 7.04
N ASN A 154 -2.42 -10.59 6.30
CA ASN A 154 -1.19 -9.83 6.14
C ASN A 154 -0.71 -9.83 4.67
N GLY A 155 0.03 -8.80 4.28
CA GLY A 155 0.70 -8.68 3.00
C GLY A 155 0.13 -7.56 2.14
N GLY A 156 0.16 -7.77 0.83
CA GLY A 156 -0.28 -6.79 -0.16
C GLY A 156 0.60 -6.77 -1.40
N LEU A 157 0.24 -5.89 -2.34
CA LEU A 157 0.98 -5.67 -3.57
C LEU A 157 1.94 -4.49 -3.43
N GLN A 158 3.16 -4.67 -3.93
CA GLN A 158 4.17 -3.63 -4.09
C GLN A 158 4.25 -3.22 -5.56
N GLN A 159 4.46 -1.93 -5.80
CA GLN A 159 4.66 -1.36 -7.12
C GLN A 159 6.10 -0.86 -7.27
N ILE A 160 6.77 -1.35 -8.30
CA ILE A 160 8.06 -0.83 -8.77
C ILE A 160 7.80 -0.12 -10.08
N SER A 161 8.03 1.19 -10.14
CA SER A 161 7.78 1.99 -11.34
C SER A 161 9.08 2.56 -11.89
N LEU A 162 9.26 2.50 -13.20
CA LEU A 162 10.30 3.22 -13.93
C LEU A 162 9.62 4.18 -14.90
N GLY A 163 9.68 5.47 -14.59
CA GLY A 163 9.10 6.57 -15.35
C GLY A 163 10.15 7.40 -16.08
N LEU A 164 9.76 7.94 -17.23
CA LEU A 164 10.54 8.87 -18.01
C LEU A 164 9.66 10.05 -18.43
N GLY A 165 10.11 11.26 -18.12
CA GLY A 165 9.41 12.51 -18.40
C GLY A 165 10.20 13.37 -19.37
N GLY A 166 9.49 13.99 -20.30
CA GLY A 166 10.05 14.85 -21.33
C GLY A 166 9.25 16.14 -21.50
N LYS A 167 9.95 17.28 -21.52
CA LYS A 167 9.36 18.58 -21.81
C LYS A 167 9.32 18.80 -23.32
N ILE A 168 8.12 18.90 -23.88
CA ILE A 168 7.91 19.14 -25.32
C ILE A 168 7.94 20.64 -25.62
N SER A 169 7.26 21.42 -24.79
CA SER A 169 7.15 22.88 -24.91
C SER A 169 7.34 23.54 -23.54
N GLU A 170 7.52 24.86 -23.49
CA GLU A 170 7.67 25.56 -22.20
C GLU A 170 6.50 25.35 -21.24
N SER A 171 5.31 25.14 -21.79
CA SER A 171 4.05 24.89 -21.10
C SER A 171 3.60 23.43 -21.06
N LEU A 172 4.16 22.53 -21.86
CA LEU A 172 3.69 21.14 -21.97
C LEU A 172 4.81 20.14 -21.70
N THR A 173 4.58 19.29 -20.70
CA THR A 173 5.44 18.18 -20.34
C THR A 173 4.63 16.89 -20.38
N VAL A 174 5.23 15.83 -20.90
CA VAL A 174 4.61 14.50 -20.96
C VAL A 174 5.53 13.48 -20.32
N GLY A 175 4.97 12.35 -19.90
CA GLY A 175 5.75 11.25 -19.36
C GLY A 175 5.04 9.93 -19.49
N ALA A 176 5.81 8.86 -19.42
CA ALA A 176 5.30 7.50 -19.37
C ALA A 176 6.12 6.69 -18.36
N SER A 177 5.48 5.75 -17.69
CA SER A 177 6.13 4.77 -16.82
C SER A 177 5.72 3.36 -17.16
N ALA A 178 6.64 2.45 -16.88
CA ALA A 178 6.38 1.02 -16.80
C ALA A 178 6.38 0.63 -15.32
N ASP A 179 5.30 -0.03 -14.88
CA ASP A 179 5.05 -0.34 -13.49
C ASP A 179 4.91 -1.86 -13.33
N ALA A 180 5.69 -2.46 -12.44
CA ALA A 180 5.60 -3.87 -12.08
C ALA A 180 4.92 -4.00 -10.71
N LEU A 181 3.83 -4.75 -10.65
CA LEU A 181 3.09 -5.06 -9.44
C LEU A 181 3.45 -6.46 -8.99
N VAL A 182 3.96 -6.61 -7.78
CA VAL A 182 4.36 -7.91 -7.20
C VAL A 182 3.99 -7.96 -5.73
N GLY A 183 3.47 -9.09 -5.27
CA GLY A 183 3.16 -9.23 -3.85
C GLY A 183 2.61 -10.58 -3.47
N THR A 184 2.52 -10.78 -2.16
CA THR A 184 1.90 -11.95 -1.56
C THR A 184 0.88 -11.47 -0.55
N VAL A 185 -0.28 -12.12 -0.53
CA VAL A 185 -1.33 -11.90 0.44
C VAL A 185 -1.58 -13.21 1.16
N GLU A 186 -1.56 -13.16 2.48
CA GLU A 186 -1.76 -14.31 3.35
C GLU A 186 -2.98 -14.10 4.23
N TYR A 187 -3.84 -15.11 4.29
CA TYR A 187 -5.01 -15.16 5.16
C TYR A 187 -4.89 -16.35 6.10
N LEU A 188 -5.07 -16.11 7.38
CA LEU A 188 -5.08 -17.12 8.41
C LEU A 188 -6.42 -17.07 9.15
N LYS A 189 -7.14 -18.18 9.16
CA LYS A 189 -8.34 -18.37 9.96
C LYS A 189 -8.09 -19.49 10.95
N ARG A 190 -8.26 -19.16 12.23
CA ARG A 190 -8.15 -20.09 13.35
C ARG A 190 -9.49 -20.17 14.05
N THR A 191 -10.10 -21.34 14.05
CA THR A 191 -11.34 -21.60 14.78
C THR A 191 -11.03 -22.44 16.02
N GLU A 192 -11.27 -21.85 17.18
CA GLU A 192 -11.10 -22.46 18.50
C GLU A 192 -12.46 -22.66 19.18
N PHE A 193 -12.55 -23.66 20.04
CA PHE A 193 -13.75 -24.04 20.77
C PHE A 193 -13.43 -23.94 22.28
N PRO A 194 -13.71 -22.80 22.93
CA PRO A 194 -13.28 -22.54 24.31
C PRO A 194 -13.89 -23.52 25.32
N ASP A 195 -15.15 -23.89 25.10
CA ASP A 195 -15.93 -24.80 25.97
C ASP A 195 -16.16 -26.15 25.29
N ALA A 196 -15.15 -26.66 24.58
CA ALA A 196 -15.30 -27.89 23.81
C ALA A 196 -15.71 -29.07 24.69
N LEU A 197 -16.87 -29.67 24.40
CA LEU A 197 -17.07 -31.10 24.65
C LEU A 197 -15.94 -31.85 23.91
N SER A 198 -15.41 -32.94 24.47
CA SER A 198 -14.16 -33.64 24.11
C SER A 198 -13.95 -34.08 22.65
N SER A 199 -14.83 -33.68 21.72
CA SER A 199 -14.87 -34.04 20.30
C SER A 199 -14.50 -32.90 19.33
N PHE A 200 -14.32 -31.65 19.80
CA PHE A 200 -13.93 -30.53 18.92
C PHE A 200 -12.42 -30.28 18.96
N THR A 201 -11.82 -30.10 17.77
CA THR A 201 -10.41 -29.79 17.59
C THR A 201 -10.25 -28.41 16.94
N GLU A 202 -9.19 -27.69 17.30
CA GLU A 202 -8.82 -26.43 16.65
C GLU A 202 -8.56 -26.65 15.15
N VAL A 203 -9.21 -25.85 14.31
CA VAL A 203 -9.01 -25.86 12.86
C VAL A 203 -8.24 -24.63 12.43
N ARG A 204 -7.20 -24.84 11.61
CA ARG A 204 -6.39 -23.78 11.01
C ARG A 204 -6.47 -23.85 9.49
N GLU A 205 -6.97 -22.78 8.90
CA GLU A 205 -7.01 -22.55 7.45
C GLU A 205 -6.00 -21.45 7.12
N ALA A 206 -5.00 -21.77 6.29
CA ALA A 206 -4.04 -20.81 5.79
C ALA A 206 -4.12 -20.74 4.27
N GLU A 207 -4.27 -19.53 3.73
CA GLU A 207 -4.32 -19.27 2.30
C GLU A 207 -3.23 -18.26 1.95
N SER A 208 -2.36 -18.60 1.00
CA SER A 208 -1.31 -17.72 0.50
C SER A 208 -1.50 -17.51 -1.00
N THR A 209 -1.76 -16.27 -1.42
CA THR A 209 -1.94 -15.89 -2.82
C THR A 209 -0.77 -15.02 -3.25
N ARG A 210 0.02 -15.50 -4.21
CA ARG A 210 1.10 -14.73 -4.84
C ARG A 210 0.58 -14.14 -6.14
N LEU A 211 0.87 -12.87 -6.37
CA LEU A 211 0.36 -12.11 -7.52
C LEU A 211 1.50 -11.32 -8.16
N TYR A 212 1.50 -11.29 -9.48
CA TYR A 212 2.37 -10.42 -10.26
C TYR A 212 1.65 -9.90 -11.50
N GLY A 213 2.04 -8.72 -11.97
CA GLY A 213 1.57 -8.17 -13.23
C GLY A 213 2.33 -6.91 -13.63
N PHE A 214 2.09 -6.46 -14.86
CA PHE A 214 2.78 -5.32 -15.44
C PHE A 214 1.74 -4.33 -15.97
N THR A 215 1.87 -3.06 -15.59
CA THR A 215 1.06 -1.97 -16.11
C THR A 215 1.95 -0.84 -16.60
N GLY A 216 1.34 0.19 -17.17
CA GLY A 216 2.01 1.42 -17.52
C GLY A 216 1.13 2.61 -17.24
N THR A 217 1.75 3.72 -16.86
CA THR A 217 1.06 4.98 -16.58
C THR A 217 1.56 6.04 -17.54
N VAL A 218 0.65 6.81 -18.13
CA VAL A 218 0.97 7.94 -19.00
C VAL A 218 0.49 9.21 -18.31
N GLY A 219 1.34 10.22 -18.25
CA GLY A 219 1.07 11.49 -17.60
C GLY A 219 1.37 12.68 -18.50
N ALA A 220 0.65 13.77 -18.28
CA ALA A 220 0.91 15.06 -18.89
C ALA A 220 0.71 16.17 -17.85
N THR A 221 1.52 17.21 -17.96
CA THR A 221 1.34 18.45 -17.21
C THR A 221 1.35 19.64 -18.16
N PHE A 222 0.44 20.57 -17.88
CA PHE A 222 0.27 21.81 -18.62
C PHE A 222 0.40 22.98 -17.65
N SER A 223 1.44 23.78 -17.81
CA SER A 223 1.71 24.95 -16.98
C SER A 223 1.47 26.24 -17.77
N LEU A 224 0.58 27.07 -17.24
CA LEU A 224 0.33 28.43 -17.66
C LEU A 224 1.00 29.36 -16.66
N LEU A 225 1.86 30.25 -17.14
CA LEU A 225 2.54 31.26 -16.33
C LEU A 225 1.97 32.64 -16.70
N ASP A 226 2.03 33.58 -15.76
CA ASP A 226 1.67 34.99 -15.91
C ASP A 226 0.21 35.24 -16.35
N LEU A 227 -0.76 34.58 -15.69
CA LEU A 227 -2.18 34.72 -16.05
C LEU A 227 -2.78 36.08 -15.69
N ALA A 228 -2.62 36.52 -14.43
CA ALA A 228 -3.29 37.72 -13.91
C ALA A 228 -2.30 38.74 -13.36
N ARG A 229 -1.21 38.28 -12.72
CA ARG A 229 -0.07 39.10 -12.28
C ARG A 229 1.24 38.41 -12.62
N GLU A 230 2.29 39.22 -12.71
CA GLU A 230 3.67 38.74 -12.89
C GLU A 230 4.04 37.81 -11.72
N GLY A 231 4.34 36.56 -12.02
CA GLY A 231 4.63 35.51 -11.02
C GLY A 231 3.46 34.58 -10.65
N ASP A 232 2.26 34.78 -11.21
CA ASP A 232 1.17 33.81 -11.08
C ASP A 232 1.42 32.59 -11.98
N GLY A 233 1.22 31.39 -11.45
CA GLY A 233 1.36 30.15 -12.21
C GLY A 233 0.23 29.17 -11.92
N LEU A 234 -0.42 28.67 -12.96
CA LEU A 234 -1.41 27.61 -12.89
C LEU A 234 -0.87 26.36 -13.58
N THR A 235 -0.78 25.25 -12.86
CA THR A 235 -0.38 23.95 -13.44
C THR A 235 -1.55 22.98 -13.34
N LEU A 236 -1.93 22.42 -14.47
CA LEU A 236 -2.90 21.35 -14.59
C LEU A 236 -2.16 20.07 -14.93
N ALA A 237 -2.56 18.95 -14.36
CA ALA A 237 -1.94 17.66 -14.63
C ALA A 237 -3.01 16.61 -14.88
N GLY A 238 -2.66 15.59 -15.63
CA GLY A 238 -3.49 14.41 -15.80
C GLY A 238 -2.61 13.18 -15.94
N ALA A 239 -3.00 12.08 -15.32
CA ALA A 239 -2.33 10.80 -15.44
C ALA A 239 -3.35 9.68 -15.64
N VAL A 240 -3.04 8.73 -16.51
CA VAL A 240 -3.88 7.58 -16.82
C VAL A 240 -3.02 6.32 -16.71
N THR A 241 -3.41 5.42 -15.80
CA THR A 241 -2.82 4.10 -15.66
C THR A 241 -3.64 3.10 -16.48
N LEU A 242 -2.95 2.34 -17.31
CA LEU A 242 -3.53 1.32 -18.18
C LEU A 242 -4.10 0.15 -17.36
N PRO A 243 -5.17 -0.50 -17.85
CA PRO A 243 -5.67 -1.73 -17.25
C PRO A 243 -4.62 -2.84 -17.38
N THR A 244 -4.56 -3.74 -16.41
CA THR A 244 -3.64 -4.88 -16.45
C THR A 244 -4.26 -6.14 -15.87
N THR A 245 -3.79 -7.30 -16.31
CA THR A 245 -4.10 -8.59 -15.73
C THR A 245 -2.99 -9.01 -14.76
N LEU A 246 -3.35 -9.22 -13.50
CA LEU A 246 -2.52 -9.85 -12.50
C LEU A 246 -2.65 -11.36 -12.65
N HIS A 247 -1.52 -12.04 -12.80
CA HIS A 247 -1.43 -13.49 -12.72
C HIS A 247 -1.11 -13.87 -11.29
N GLY A 248 -1.77 -14.90 -10.78
CA GLY A 248 -1.52 -15.36 -9.43
C GLY A 248 -1.65 -16.85 -9.24
N SER A 249 -0.88 -17.35 -8.29
CA SER A 249 -0.95 -18.72 -7.79
C SER A 249 -1.40 -18.68 -6.33
N ARG A 250 -2.43 -19.44 -6.00
CA ARG A 250 -2.98 -19.55 -4.65
C ARG A 250 -2.66 -20.92 -4.09
N ALA A 251 -2.06 -20.96 -2.92
CA ALA A 251 -1.87 -22.17 -2.14
C ALA A 251 -2.81 -22.14 -0.93
N PHE A 252 -3.60 -23.18 -0.77
CA PHE A 252 -4.48 -23.37 0.38
C PHE A 252 -3.95 -24.54 1.22
N THR A 253 -3.80 -24.31 2.52
CA THR A 253 -3.35 -25.29 3.49
C THR A 253 -4.40 -25.41 4.60
N LEU A 254 -4.89 -26.62 4.84
CA LEU A 254 -5.76 -26.95 5.96
C LEU A 254 -5.02 -27.86 6.93
N GLY A 255 -5.09 -27.58 8.23
CA GLY A 255 -4.51 -28.42 9.27
C GLY A 255 -5.27 -28.39 10.59
N SER A 256 -5.08 -29.44 11.38
CA SER A 256 -5.61 -29.59 12.73
C SER A 256 -4.48 -30.08 13.65
N SER A 257 -4.06 -29.27 14.63
CA SER A 257 -2.99 -29.58 15.62
C SER A 257 -1.52 -29.52 15.12
N LEU A 258 -0.58 -29.55 16.07
CA LEU A 258 0.90 -29.42 15.92
C LEU A 258 1.53 -30.51 15.04
N ASP A 259 0.84 -31.63 14.85
CA ASP A 259 1.32 -32.75 14.05
C ASP A 259 0.83 -32.64 12.61
N ARG A 260 1.83 -32.51 11.72
CA ARG A 260 1.80 -32.59 10.24
C ARG A 260 0.69 -33.49 9.68
N ASP A 261 -0.52 -32.95 9.53
CA ASP A 261 -1.47 -33.39 8.52
C ASP A 261 -1.96 -32.14 7.80
N THR A 262 -1.31 -31.83 6.69
CA THR A 262 -1.59 -30.63 5.88
C THR A 262 -2.08 -31.06 4.51
N LEU A 263 -3.36 -30.84 4.23
CA LEU A 263 -3.87 -30.89 2.86
C LEU A 263 -3.47 -29.57 2.18
N ALA A 264 -2.62 -29.66 1.17
CA ALA A 264 -2.22 -28.53 0.34
C ALA A 264 -2.83 -28.68 -1.04
N THR A 265 -3.58 -27.66 -1.49
CA THR A 265 -4.02 -27.54 -2.88
C THR A 265 -3.48 -26.25 -3.47
N GLN A 266 -3.14 -26.28 -4.76
CA GLN A 266 -2.67 -25.13 -5.50
C GLN A 266 -3.61 -24.85 -6.66
N GLU A 267 -4.09 -23.61 -6.76
CA GLU A 267 -4.93 -23.13 -7.84
C GLU A 267 -4.30 -21.92 -8.50
N ASP A 268 -4.22 -21.92 -9.83
CA ASP A 268 -3.74 -20.79 -10.61
C ASP A 268 -4.93 -19.98 -11.14
N GLY A 269 -4.78 -18.66 -11.20
CA GLY A 269 -5.85 -17.76 -11.63
C GLY A 269 -5.36 -16.40 -12.10
N THR A 270 -6.30 -15.59 -12.58
CA THR A 270 -6.03 -14.23 -13.07
C THR A 270 -7.02 -13.24 -12.46
N ALA A 271 -6.55 -12.05 -12.11
CA ALA A 271 -7.38 -10.92 -11.68
C ALA A 271 -7.14 -9.72 -12.60
N THR A 272 -8.16 -8.92 -12.91
CA THR A 272 -8.02 -7.75 -13.78
C THR A 272 -8.10 -6.47 -12.95
N LEU A 273 -7.13 -5.57 -13.13
CA LEU A 273 -7.16 -4.22 -12.59
C LEU A 273 -7.80 -3.27 -13.62
N PRO A 274 -8.75 -2.40 -13.21
CA PRO A 274 -9.41 -1.47 -14.11
C PRO A 274 -8.48 -0.31 -14.50
N LEU A 275 -8.84 0.37 -15.60
CA LEU A 275 -8.23 1.63 -15.98
C LEU A 275 -8.47 2.67 -14.88
N THR A 276 -7.42 3.39 -14.51
CA THR A 276 -7.49 4.45 -13.48
C THR A 276 -7.06 5.77 -14.11
N ALA A 277 -7.90 6.80 -14.01
CA ALA A 277 -7.57 8.16 -14.44
C ALA A 277 -7.52 9.09 -13.23
N ARG A 278 -6.54 10.00 -13.22
CA ARG A 278 -6.30 11.00 -12.18
C ARG A 278 -6.11 12.37 -12.85
N ALA A 279 -6.70 13.42 -12.29
CA ALA A 279 -6.63 14.79 -12.78
C ALA A 279 -6.54 15.76 -11.59
#